data_AF-A0A659PXX2-F1
#
_entry.id   AF-A0A659PXX2-F1
#
_cell.length_a   1.000
_cell.length_b   1.000
_cell.length_c   1.000
_cell.angle_alpha   90.00
_cell.angle_beta   90.00
_cell.angle_gamma   90.00
#
_symmetry.space_group_name_H-M   'P 1'
#
loop_
_entity.id
_entity.type
_entity.pdbx_description
1 polymer ?
#
loop_
_entity_poly.entity_id
_entity_poly.type
_entity_poly.pdbx_seq_one_letter_code
_entity_poly.pdbx_strand_id
1 'polypeptide(L)'
;LLFIGVFLSSFGSTANPQMFALAREHADRTGREAVMFSSILRAQVSLAWVIGPPLAYALAMGFSFTVMYLSAAVAFIVCGVMVWFFLPSMRKDAPLATGTLEAPRRNRRDTLLLFVICTLMWGTNSLYIINMPLFIINELHLPEKLAGVMMGTAAGLEIPTMLIAGYFAKRLGKRLLMCIAVVAGLCFYAGMLLAHAPATLLGLQLLNAIYIGILGGIGMLYFQDLMPGQAGSATTLYTNTIRVGWIIAGSLAGIAAEIWNYHAVFWFALVMIVATMFCLARIKDV
;
A
#
# COMPACT_ATOMS: atom_id res chain seq x y z
N LEU A 1 21.61 9.82 13.31
CA LEU A 1 20.34 10.51 12.94
C LEU A 1 19.35 9.55 12.27
N LEU A 2 19.73 8.83 11.20
CA LEU A 2 18.84 7.84 10.55
C LEU A 2 18.26 6.81 11.52
N PHE A 3 19.08 6.20 12.38
CA PHE A 3 18.60 5.22 13.37
C PHE A 3 17.52 5.80 14.30
N ILE A 4 17.75 6.99 14.86
CA ILE A 4 16.81 7.66 15.76
C ILE A 4 15.52 8.05 15.02
N GLY A 5 15.63 8.57 13.79
CA GLY A 5 14.47 8.90 12.96
C GLY A 5 13.61 7.69 12.61
N VAL A 6 14.24 6.59 12.21
CA VAL A 6 13.54 5.32 11.90
C VAL A 6 12.90 4.72 13.15
N PHE A 7 13.61 4.76 14.29
CA PHE A 7 13.10 4.26 15.56
C PHE A 7 11.86 5.02 16.02
N LEU A 8 11.91 6.36 16.02
CA LEU A 8 10.76 7.19 16.41
C LEU A 8 9.60 7.10 15.40
N SER A 9 9.89 7.04 14.10
CA SER A 9 8.87 6.85 13.06
C SER A 9 8.16 5.51 13.21
N SER A 10 8.87 4.46 13.67
CA SER A 10 8.28 3.15 13.93
C SER A 10 7.23 3.22 15.04
N PHE A 11 7.47 3.97 16.11
CA PHE A 11 6.43 4.24 17.13
C PHE A 11 5.27 5.04 16.54
N GLY A 12 5.53 6.06 15.73
CA GLY A 12 4.48 6.81 15.03
C GLY A 12 3.60 5.93 14.13
N SER A 13 4.18 4.93 13.48
CA SER A 13 3.44 3.99 12.63
C SER A 13 2.42 3.12 13.39
N THR A 14 2.55 3.01 14.72
CA THR A 14 1.57 2.31 15.57
C THR A 14 0.28 3.11 15.77
N ALA A 15 0.33 4.44 15.59
CA ALA A 15 -0.86 5.29 15.67
C ALA A 15 -1.82 5.06 14.49
N ASN A 16 -1.30 4.65 13.33
CA ASN A 16 -2.10 4.45 12.12
C ASN A 16 -3.21 3.38 12.32
N PRO A 17 -2.93 2.14 12.74
CA PRO A 17 -3.98 1.17 13.02
C PRO A 17 -4.90 1.58 14.18
N GLN A 18 -4.38 2.32 15.18
CA GLN A 18 -5.21 2.83 16.28
C GLN A 18 -6.23 3.88 15.80
N MET A 19 -5.84 4.76 14.87
CA MET A 19 -6.75 5.72 14.25
C MET A 19 -7.88 5.00 13.49
N PHE A 20 -7.57 3.94 12.73
CA PHE A 20 -8.60 3.13 12.04
C PHE A 20 -9.53 2.40 13.03
N ALA A 21 -9.02 1.94 14.17
CA ALA A 21 -9.83 1.31 15.21
C ALA A 21 -10.80 2.31 15.88
N LEU A 22 -10.27 3.46 16.29
CA LEU A 22 -11.03 4.56 16.91
C LEU A 22 -12.12 5.09 15.97
N ALA A 23 -11.75 5.24 14.70
CA ALA A 23 -12.65 5.60 13.61
C ALA A 23 -13.85 4.65 13.50
N ARG A 24 -13.59 3.33 13.55
CA ARG A 24 -14.63 2.33 13.45
C ARG A 24 -15.55 2.33 14.66
N GLU A 25 -14.99 2.43 15.87
CA GLU A 25 -15.79 2.53 17.10
C GLU A 25 -16.72 3.76 17.08
N HIS A 26 -16.24 4.89 16.56
CA HIS A 26 -17.06 6.09 16.38
C HIS A 26 -18.17 5.89 15.35
N ALA A 27 -17.90 5.22 14.23
CA ALA A 27 -18.90 4.90 13.22
C ALA A 27 -19.99 3.94 13.75
N ASP A 28 -19.59 2.90 14.48
CA ASP A 28 -20.50 1.92 15.08
C ASP A 28 -21.43 2.56 16.12
N ARG A 29 -20.94 3.53 16.93
CA ARG A 29 -21.77 4.28 17.90
C ARG A 29 -22.70 5.32 17.25
N THR A 30 -22.34 5.87 16.10
CA THR A 30 -23.14 6.91 15.42
C THR A 30 -24.14 6.36 14.39
N GLY A 31 -24.16 5.04 14.16
CA GLY A 31 -25.09 4.39 13.24
C GLY A 31 -24.89 4.77 11.77
N ARG A 32 -23.77 5.42 11.42
CA ARG A 32 -23.40 5.73 10.04
C ARG A 32 -22.70 4.51 9.43
N GLU A 33 -22.97 4.21 8.15
CA GLU A 33 -22.40 3.06 7.45
C GLU A 33 -20.87 2.97 7.62
N ALA A 34 -20.41 2.02 8.46
CA ALA A 34 -19.00 1.78 8.74
C ALA A 34 -18.18 1.52 7.46
N VAL A 35 -18.83 1.02 6.40
CA VAL A 35 -18.23 0.76 5.08
C VAL A 35 -17.84 2.08 4.37
N MET A 36 -18.70 3.10 4.41
CA MET A 36 -18.41 4.40 3.81
C MET A 36 -17.32 5.13 4.59
N PHE A 37 -17.33 5.05 5.92
CA PHE A 37 -16.30 5.67 6.75
C PHE A 37 -14.91 5.05 6.54
N SER A 38 -14.83 3.71 6.48
CA SER A 38 -13.58 3.01 6.18
C SER A 38 -13.05 3.30 4.78
N SER A 39 -13.95 3.53 3.81
CA SER A 39 -13.57 3.86 2.42
C SER A 39 -13.02 5.29 2.32
N ILE A 40 -13.63 6.24 3.03
CA ILE A 40 -13.15 7.63 3.10
C ILE A 40 -11.77 7.71 3.76
N LEU A 41 -11.56 7.01 4.88
CA LEU A 41 -10.26 6.97 5.55
C LEU A 41 -9.16 6.41 4.65
N ARG A 42 -9.45 5.38 3.86
CA ARG A 42 -8.48 4.84 2.90
C ARG A 42 -8.21 5.84 1.77
N ALA A 43 -9.25 6.48 1.23
CA ALA A 43 -9.10 7.50 0.21
C ALA A 43 -8.24 8.68 0.70
N GLN A 44 -8.34 9.06 1.99
CA GLN A 44 -7.48 10.08 2.60
C GLN A 44 -6.01 9.64 2.67
N VAL A 45 -5.74 8.40 3.05
CA VAL A 45 -4.37 7.86 3.05
C VAL A 45 -3.80 7.87 1.62
N SER A 46 -4.56 7.42 0.63
CA SER A 46 -4.15 7.49 -0.78
C SER A 46 -3.96 8.95 -1.23
N LEU A 47 -4.84 9.87 -0.86
CA LEU A 47 -4.71 11.31 -1.19
C LEU A 47 -3.44 11.92 -0.57
N ALA A 48 -3.08 11.52 0.65
CA ALA A 48 -1.82 11.92 1.26
C ALA A 48 -0.61 11.41 0.45
N TRP A 49 -0.69 10.21 -0.13
CA TRP A 49 0.31 9.68 -1.06
C TRP A 49 0.30 10.33 -2.44
N VAL A 50 -0.82 10.92 -2.89
CA VAL A 50 -0.87 11.71 -4.14
C VAL A 50 -0.11 13.02 -3.99
N ILE A 51 -0.29 13.70 -2.85
CA ILE A 51 0.26 15.04 -2.63
C ILE A 51 1.66 14.98 -2.01
N GLY A 52 1.90 14.01 -1.13
CA GLY A 52 3.10 13.89 -0.30
C GLY A 52 4.40 13.82 -1.09
N PRO A 53 4.62 12.78 -1.92
CA PRO A 53 5.85 12.64 -2.69
C PRO A 53 6.10 13.82 -3.64
N PRO A 54 5.16 14.30 -4.49
CA PRO A 54 5.40 15.48 -5.33
C PRO A 54 5.77 16.72 -4.52
N LEU A 55 5.08 16.98 -3.40
CA LEU A 55 5.36 18.13 -2.55
C LEU A 55 6.73 18.01 -1.86
N ALA A 56 7.07 16.81 -1.37
CA ALA A 56 8.37 16.53 -0.76
C ALA A 56 9.51 16.72 -1.77
N TYR A 57 9.38 16.18 -2.99
CA TYR A 57 10.35 16.39 -4.06
C TYR A 57 10.43 17.86 -4.50
N ALA A 58 9.30 18.58 -4.57
CA ALA A 58 9.29 20.00 -4.91
C ALA A 58 10.01 20.86 -3.86
N LEU A 59 9.81 20.56 -2.57
CA LEU A 59 10.47 21.27 -1.46
C LEU A 59 11.96 20.92 -1.36
N ALA A 60 12.31 19.63 -1.53
CA ALA A 60 13.70 19.17 -1.51
C ALA A 60 14.51 19.78 -2.66
N MET A 61 13.96 19.78 -3.87
CA MET A 61 14.64 20.28 -5.09
C MET A 61 14.58 21.80 -5.26
N GLY A 62 13.51 22.45 -4.79
CA GLY A 62 13.31 23.89 -4.96
C GLY A 62 14.01 24.75 -3.91
N PHE A 63 14.17 24.22 -2.69
CA PHE A 63 14.77 24.97 -1.58
C PHE A 63 15.97 24.23 -1.01
N SER A 64 15.73 23.13 -0.29
CA SER A 64 16.74 22.28 0.33
C SER A 64 16.06 21.14 1.10
N PHE A 65 16.76 20.02 1.31
CA PHE A 65 16.34 18.95 2.23
C PHE A 65 16.01 19.47 3.63
N THR A 66 16.71 20.49 4.13
CA THR A 66 16.43 21.08 5.45
C THR A 66 15.03 21.68 5.53
N VAL A 67 14.57 22.37 4.47
CA VAL A 67 13.24 22.98 4.42
C VAL A 67 12.15 21.91 4.34
N MET A 68 12.41 20.82 3.59
CA MET A 68 11.51 19.66 3.55
C MET A 68 11.32 19.06 4.95
N TYR A 69 12.41 18.76 5.67
CA TYR A 69 12.31 18.18 7.01
C TYR A 69 11.69 19.14 8.03
N LEU A 70 11.98 20.44 7.95
CA LEU A 70 11.38 21.45 8.83
C LEU A 70 9.86 21.57 8.58
N SER A 71 9.44 21.57 7.31
CA SER A 71 8.01 21.59 6.96
C SER A 71 7.28 20.35 7.48
N ALA A 72 7.91 19.17 7.41
CA ALA A 72 7.36 17.95 7.97
C ALA A 72 7.24 18.04 9.50
N ALA A 73 8.24 18.60 10.19
CA ALA A 73 8.18 18.83 11.64
C ALA A 73 7.03 19.76 12.03
N VAL A 74 6.84 20.87 11.31
CA VAL A 74 5.70 21.78 11.53
C VAL A 74 4.38 21.06 11.31
N ALA A 75 4.25 20.27 10.25
CA ALA A 75 3.04 19.49 9.97
C ALA A 75 2.73 18.50 11.12
N PHE A 76 3.73 17.80 11.65
CA PHE A 76 3.54 16.91 12.80
C PHE A 76 3.10 17.66 14.06
N ILE A 77 3.64 18.86 14.32
CA ILE A 77 3.22 19.70 15.46
C ILE A 77 1.77 20.13 15.28
N VAL A 78 1.38 20.60 14.09
CA VAL A 78 0.01 21.00 13.78
C VAL A 78 -0.95 19.82 13.97
N CYS A 79 -0.60 18.64 13.45
CA CYS A 79 -1.38 17.42 13.67
C CYS A 79 -1.51 17.08 15.17
N GLY A 80 -0.43 17.19 15.94
CA GLY A 80 -0.45 16.96 17.38
C GLY A 80 -1.36 17.93 18.14
N VAL A 81 -1.31 19.22 17.78
CA VAL A 81 -2.19 20.26 18.33
C VAL A 81 -3.64 19.99 17.94
N MET A 82 -3.92 19.63 16.69
CA MET A 82 -5.27 19.29 16.25
C MET A 82 -5.82 18.07 17.00
N VAL A 83 -5.02 17.03 17.19
CA VAL A 83 -5.41 15.86 17.99
C VAL A 83 -5.69 16.27 19.44
N TRP A 84 -4.85 17.13 20.03
CA TRP A 84 -5.04 17.57 21.41
C TRP A 84 -6.33 18.38 21.61
N PHE A 85 -6.71 19.24 20.66
CA PHE A 85 -7.92 20.06 20.76
C PHE A 85 -9.20 19.39 20.26
N PHE A 86 -9.13 18.63 19.17
CA PHE A 86 -10.30 18.13 18.46
C PHE A 86 -10.59 16.65 18.72
N LEU A 87 -9.65 15.87 19.25
CA LEU A 87 -9.90 14.45 19.52
C LEU A 87 -10.66 14.34 20.85
N PRO A 88 -11.95 13.94 20.85
CA PRO A 88 -12.70 13.76 22.08
C PRO A 88 -12.06 12.64 22.88
N SER A 89 -11.92 12.83 24.19
CA SER A 89 -11.54 11.78 25.13
C SER A 89 -12.58 10.66 25.06
N MET A 90 -12.31 9.63 24.25
CA MET A 90 -13.11 8.41 24.26
C MET A 90 -12.82 7.69 25.57
N ARG A 91 -13.84 7.60 26.43
CA ARG A 91 -13.80 6.75 27.63
C ARG A 91 -13.41 5.35 27.17
N LYS A 92 -12.30 4.84 27.72
CA LYS A 92 -11.90 3.45 27.57
C LYS A 92 -12.95 2.59 28.25
N ASP A 93 -14.03 2.27 27.56
CA ASP A 93 -14.86 1.15 27.97
C ASP A 93 -13.95 -0.09 27.90
N ALA A 94 -13.86 -0.79 29.03
CA ALA A 94 -12.97 -1.94 29.19
C ALA A 94 -13.16 -2.90 28.01
N PRO A 95 -12.09 -3.49 27.46
CA PRO A 95 -12.22 -4.39 26.33
C PRO A 95 -13.00 -5.63 26.77
N LEU A 96 -14.29 -5.68 26.44
CA LEU A 96 -15.07 -6.90 26.38
C LEU A 96 -14.63 -7.67 25.14
N ALA A 97 -13.42 -8.22 25.19
CA ALA A 97 -12.95 -9.24 24.27
C ALA A 97 -12.58 -10.49 25.07
N THR A 98 -13.54 -10.99 25.86
CA THR A 98 -13.54 -12.35 26.43
C THR A 98 -14.01 -13.36 25.39
N GLY A 99 -13.47 -13.29 24.19
CA GLY A 99 -13.64 -14.30 23.16
C GLY A 99 -12.27 -14.79 22.79
N THR A 100 -11.97 -16.07 23.04
CA THR A 100 -10.83 -16.73 22.42
C THR A 100 -10.89 -16.42 20.93
N LEU A 101 -9.86 -15.77 20.39
CA LEU A 101 -9.68 -15.64 18.94
C LEU A 101 -9.63 -17.07 18.38
N GLU A 102 -10.78 -17.59 17.96
CA GLU A 102 -10.83 -18.90 17.33
C GLU A 102 -10.02 -18.80 16.05
N ALA A 103 -8.93 -19.57 15.99
CA ALA A 103 -8.14 -19.71 14.78
C ALA A 103 -9.09 -20.03 13.60
N PRO A 104 -8.89 -19.46 12.40
CA PRO A 104 -9.79 -19.69 11.28
C PRO A 104 -9.86 -21.19 10.96
N ARG A 105 -10.96 -21.84 11.37
CA ARG A 105 -11.19 -23.28 11.14
C ARG A 105 -11.68 -23.56 9.71
N ARG A 106 -12.17 -22.54 8.99
CA ARG A 106 -12.61 -22.61 7.59
C ARG A 106 -11.59 -21.93 6.67
N ASN A 107 -11.33 -22.54 5.51
CA ASN A 107 -10.49 -22.04 4.40
C ASN A 107 -9.05 -21.61 4.75
N ARG A 108 -8.43 -22.17 5.80
CA ARG A 108 -7.05 -21.82 6.22
C ARG A 108 -6.01 -21.88 5.08
N ARG A 109 -6.13 -22.84 4.15
CA ARG A 109 -5.23 -22.94 3.00
C ARG A 109 -5.40 -21.77 2.02
N ASP A 110 -6.63 -21.40 1.69
CA ASP A 110 -6.91 -20.31 0.76
C ASP A 110 -6.55 -18.95 1.37
N THR A 111 -6.80 -18.76 2.68
CA THR A 111 -6.37 -17.57 3.42
C THR A 111 -4.85 -17.43 3.46
N LEU A 112 -4.10 -18.53 3.66
CA LEU A 112 -2.64 -18.52 3.61
C LEU A 112 -2.10 -18.27 2.19
N LEU A 113 -2.72 -18.87 1.17
CA LEU A 113 -2.35 -18.60 -0.22
C LEU A 113 -2.59 -17.13 -0.58
N LEU A 114 -3.73 -16.56 -0.17
CA LEU A 114 -4.02 -15.15 -0.35
C LEU A 114 -3.03 -14.26 0.41
N PHE A 115 -2.61 -14.66 1.61
CA PHE A 115 -1.56 -13.99 2.37
C PHE A 115 -0.24 -13.95 1.61
N VAL A 116 0.19 -15.08 1.04
CA VAL A 116 1.41 -15.15 0.23
C VAL A 116 1.27 -14.27 -1.01
N ILE A 117 0.15 -14.37 -1.75
CA ILE A 117 -0.13 -13.56 -2.95
C ILE A 117 -0.06 -12.07 -2.63
N CYS A 118 -0.82 -11.61 -1.63
CA CYS A 118 -0.82 -10.20 -1.26
C CYS A 118 0.55 -9.74 -0.75
N THR A 119 1.28 -10.58 -0.01
CA THR A 119 2.63 -10.26 0.48
C THR A 119 3.60 -10.09 -0.68
N LEU A 120 3.57 -10.98 -1.68
CA LEU A 120 4.42 -10.85 -2.86
C LEU A 120 4.03 -9.61 -3.68
N MET A 121 2.75 -9.33 -3.85
CA MET A 121 2.29 -8.15 -4.61
C MET A 121 2.64 -6.82 -3.92
N TRP A 122 2.48 -6.75 -2.59
CA TRP A 122 2.93 -5.59 -1.82
C TRP A 122 4.45 -5.49 -1.79
N GLY A 123 5.15 -6.63 -1.79
CA GLY A 123 6.60 -6.69 -1.89
C GLY A 123 7.12 -6.10 -3.19
N THR A 124 6.57 -6.49 -4.34
CA THR A 124 6.98 -5.89 -5.62
C THR A 124 6.66 -4.40 -5.68
N ASN A 125 5.49 -3.97 -5.21
CA ASN A 125 5.15 -2.55 -5.15
C ASN A 125 6.11 -1.74 -4.25
N SER A 126 6.46 -2.28 -3.09
CA SER A 126 7.41 -1.64 -2.18
C SER A 126 8.80 -1.57 -2.81
N LEU A 127 9.21 -2.63 -3.51
CA LEU A 127 10.47 -2.69 -4.25
C LEU A 127 10.50 -1.65 -5.37
N TYR A 128 9.37 -1.45 -6.05
CA TYR A 128 9.18 -0.39 -7.03
C TYR A 128 9.35 0.99 -6.40
N ILE A 129 8.64 1.29 -5.30
CA ILE A 129 8.70 2.61 -4.64
C ILE A 129 10.12 2.96 -4.21
N ILE A 130 10.88 1.99 -3.70
CA ILE A 130 12.27 2.19 -3.25
C ILE A 130 13.20 2.46 -4.45
N ASN A 131 13.09 1.67 -5.51
CA ASN A 131 14.07 1.69 -6.61
C ASN A 131 13.72 2.67 -7.73
N MET A 132 12.46 3.09 -7.83
CA MET A 132 12.00 3.96 -8.91
C MET A 132 12.72 5.31 -8.98
N PRO A 133 12.92 6.05 -7.86
CA PRO A 133 13.71 7.28 -7.89
C PRO A 133 15.17 7.01 -8.26
N LEU A 134 15.76 5.95 -7.72
CA LEU A 134 17.16 5.58 -7.99
C LEU A 134 17.38 5.21 -9.46
N PHE A 135 16.42 4.52 -10.08
CA PHE A 135 16.46 4.15 -11.50
C PHE A 135 16.33 5.38 -12.42
N ILE A 136 15.41 6.30 -12.11
CA ILE A 136 15.22 7.53 -12.88
C ILE A 136 16.46 8.43 -12.83
N ILE A 137 17.08 8.55 -11.66
CA ILE A 137 18.21 9.44 -11.42
C ILE A 137 19.52 8.86 -11.94
N ASN A 138 19.83 7.60 -11.59
CA ASN A 138 21.14 7.02 -11.86
C ASN A 138 21.25 6.36 -13.23
N GLU A 139 20.18 5.76 -13.76
CA GLU A 139 20.22 5.06 -15.05
C GLU A 139 19.69 5.94 -16.19
N LEU A 140 18.48 6.48 -16.04
CA LEU A 140 17.87 7.28 -17.10
C LEU A 140 18.37 8.73 -17.14
N HIS A 141 19.11 9.20 -16.13
CA HIS A 141 19.59 10.60 -15.99
C HIS A 141 18.46 11.63 -16.17
N LEU A 142 17.24 11.25 -15.80
CA LEU A 142 16.05 12.06 -15.97
C LEU A 142 15.83 12.96 -14.75
N PRO A 143 15.10 14.08 -14.89
CA PRO A 143 14.88 15.01 -13.80
C PRO A 143 14.18 14.33 -12.62
N GLU A 144 14.69 14.51 -11.39
CA GLU A 144 14.10 13.93 -10.16
C GLU A 144 12.62 14.29 -9.96
N LYS A 145 12.20 15.43 -10.53
CA LYS A 145 10.79 15.88 -10.56
C LYS A 145 9.86 14.85 -11.21
N LEU A 146 10.35 14.07 -12.18
CA LEU A 146 9.57 13.04 -12.84
C LEU A 146 9.21 11.90 -11.87
N ALA A 147 10.10 11.57 -10.92
CA ALA A 147 9.83 10.55 -9.91
C ALA A 147 8.63 10.92 -9.04
N GLY A 148 8.63 12.16 -8.54
CA GLY A 148 7.50 12.71 -7.79
C GLY A 148 6.21 12.71 -8.61
N VAL A 149 6.23 13.23 -9.84
CA VAL A 149 5.06 13.28 -10.73
C VAL A 149 4.52 11.88 -11.02
N MET A 150 5.37 10.90 -11.33
CA MET A 150 4.96 9.52 -11.58
C MET A 150 4.31 8.88 -10.37
N MET A 151 4.88 9.06 -9.16
CA MET A 151 4.26 8.57 -7.92
C MET A 151 2.90 9.22 -7.65
N GLY A 152 2.81 10.54 -7.80
CA GLY A 152 1.54 11.27 -7.62
C GLY A 152 0.48 10.88 -8.64
N THR A 153 0.87 10.70 -9.91
CA THR A 153 -0.04 10.28 -10.99
C THR A 153 -0.53 8.84 -10.77
N ALA A 154 0.36 7.93 -10.35
CA ALA A 154 0.01 6.56 -10.02
C ALA A 154 -0.99 6.51 -8.86
N ALA A 155 -0.72 7.20 -7.74
CA ALA A 155 -1.62 7.27 -6.60
C ALA A 155 -2.96 7.95 -6.96
N GLY A 156 -2.93 8.95 -7.85
CA GLY A 156 -4.14 9.66 -8.29
C GLY A 156 -5.06 8.77 -9.11
N LEU A 157 -4.50 7.94 -9.99
CA LEU A 157 -5.22 6.95 -10.78
C LEU A 157 -5.61 5.70 -9.96
N GLU A 158 -4.90 5.42 -8.87
CA GLU A 158 -5.18 4.31 -7.97
C GLU A 158 -6.55 4.46 -7.30
N ILE A 159 -6.91 5.67 -6.85
CA ILE A 159 -8.16 5.94 -6.12
C ILE A 159 -9.41 5.60 -6.97
N PRO A 160 -9.58 6.13 -8.20
CA PRO A 160 -10.68 5.72 -9.08
C PRO A 160 -10.65 4.22 -9.37
N THR A 161 -9.47 3.66 -9.65
CA THR A 161 -9.36 2.24 -9.98
C THR A 161 -9.78 1.34 -8.81
N MET A 162 -9.44 1.71 -7.57
CA MET A 162 -9.86 1.00 -6.37
C MET A 162 -11.39 1.00 -6.21
N LEU A 163 -12.04 2.14 -6.42
CA LEU A 163 -13.50 2.28 -6.33
C LEU A 163 -14.21 1.48 -7.44
N ILE A 164 -13.72 1.60 -8.68
CA ILE A 164 -14.23 0.88 -9.85
C ILE A 164 -14.07 -0.63 -9.63
N ALA A 165 -12.91 -1.09 -9.19
CA ALA A 165 -12.67 -2.50 -8.88
C ALA A 165 -13.65 -3.01 -7.82
N GLY A 166 -13.88 -2.25 -6.74
CA GLY A 166 -14.87 -2.59 -5.71
C GLY A 166 -16.29 -2.76 -6.26
N TYR A 167 -16.70 -1.92 -7.21
CA TYR A 167 -18.00 -2.04 -7.89
C TYR A 167 -18.06 -3.28 -8.80
N PHE A 168 -17.02 -3.52 -9.59
CA PHE A 168 -16.92 -4.66 -10.50
C PHE A 168 -16.71 -6.00 -9.76
N ALA A 169 -16.30 -5.98 -8.49
CA ALA A 169 -16.11 -7.17 -7.65
C ALA A 169 -17.34 -8.08 -7.62
N LYS A 170 -18.54 -7.48 -7.60
CA LYS A 170 -19.82 -8.22 -7.57
C LYS A 170 -20.18 -8.85 -8.92
N ARG A 171 -19.66 -8.34 -10.04
CA ARG A 171 -20.03 -8.78 -11.40
C ARG A 171 -19.00 -9.71 -12.04
N LEU A 172 -17.72 -9.42 -11.89
CA LEU A 172 -16.62 -10.13 -12.56
C LEU A 172 -15.97 -11.21 -11.67
N GLY A 173 -16.28 -11.23 -10.38
CA GLY A 173 -15.65 -12.12 -9.42
C GLY A 173 -14.27 -11.62 -8.98
N LYS A 174 -13.93 -11.87 -7.71
CA LYS A 174 -12.71 -11.36 -7.06
C LYS A 174 -11.44 -11.98 -7.64
N ARG A 175 -11.49 -13.27 -8.01
CA ARG A 175 -10.34 -13.98 -8.60
C ARG A 175 -9.96 -13.39 -9.96
N LEU A 176 -10.93 -13.11 -10.83
CA LEU A 176 -10.64 -12.54 -12.15
C LEU A 176 -10.01 -11.15 -12.01
N LEU A 177 -10.52 -10.32 -11.10
CA LEU A 177 -9.92 -9.02 -10.81
C LEU A 177 -8.49 -9.15 -10.30
N MET A 178 -8.21 -10.07 -9.36
CA MET A 178 -6.85 -10.33 -8.91
C MET A 178 -5.95 -10.83 -10.05
N CYS A 179 -6.44 -11.66 -10.97
CA CYS A 179 -5.68 -12.07 -12.16
C CYS A 179 -5.35 -10.88 -13.05
N ILE A 180 -6.33 -10.01 -13.34
CA ILE A 180 -6.15 -8.78 -14.12
C ILE A 180 -5.08 -7.90 -13.46
N ALA A 181 -5.12 -7.76 -12.14
CA ALA A 181 -4.10 -7.02 -11.40
C ALA A 181 -2.71 -7.62 -11.65
N VAL A 182 -2.52 -8.91 -11.42
CA VAL A 182 -1.21 -9.55 -11.57
C VAL A 182 -0.69 -9.46 -13.02
N VAL A 183 -1.55 -9.60 -14.03
CA VAL A 183 -1.18 -9.43 -15.44
C VAL A 183 -0.80 -7.97 -15.73
N ALA A 184 -1.57 -7.01 -15.25
CA ALA A 184 -1.24 -5.58 -15.38
C ALA A 184 0.11 -5.26 -14.71
N GLY A 185 0.36 -5.84 -13.52
CA GLY A 185 1.65 -5.79 -12.83
C GLY A 185 2.77 -6.36 -13.70
N LEU A 186 2.60 -7.57 -14.25
CA LEU A 186 3.62 -8.18 -15.12
C LEU A 186 3.96 -7.29 -16.31
N CYS A 187 2.95 -6.76 -17.01
CA CYS A 187 3.14 -5.82 -18.12
C CYS A 187 3.81 -4.52 -17.66
N PHE A 188 3.50 -4.04 -16.46
CA PHE A 188 4.13 -2.86 -15.89
C PHE A 188 5.63 -3.06 -15.65
N TYR A 189 6.02 -4.12 -14.92
CA TYR A 189 7.44 -4.38 -14.62
C TYR A 189 8.23 -4.74 -15.89
N ALA A 190 7.63 -5.50 -16.81
CA ALA A 190 8.25 -5.77 -18.11
C ALA A 190 8.39 -4.50 -18.96
N GLY A 191 7.40 -3.62 -18.95
CA GLY A 191 7.45 -2.32 -19.62
C GLY A 191 8.50 -1.40 -19.03
N MET A 192 8.67 -1.41 -17.70
CA MET A 192 9.69 -0.61 -17.01
C MET A 192 11.12 -1.00 -17.41
N LEU A 193 11.35 -2.28 -17.74
CA LEU A 193 12.64 -2.77 -18.25
C LEU A 193 12.98 -2.30 -19.66
N LEU A 194 11.97 -1.95 -20.47
CA LEU A 194 12.12 -1.61 -21.88
C LEU A 194 11.94 -0.11 -22.17
N ALA A 195 11.31 0.63 -21.25
CA ALA A 195 10.92 2.01 -21.46
C ALA A 195 11.98 2.99 -20.95
N HIS A 196 12.61 3.72 -21.87
CA HIS A 196 13.58 4.79 -21.56
C HIS A 196 13.00 6.21 -21.68
N ALA A 197 11.78 6.36 -22.21
CA ALA A 197 11.17 7.67 -22.46
C ALA A 197 10.19 8.09 -21.34
N PRO A 198 10.17 9.37 -20.91
CA PRO A 198 9.27 9.86 -19.86
C PRO A 198 7.77 9.64 -20.14
N ALA A 199 7.37 9.77 -21.41
CA ALA A 199 5.97 9.61 -21.81
C ALA A 199 5.49 8.16 -21.68
N THR A 200 6.32 7.18 -22.05
CA THR A 200 6.00 5.75 -21.87
C THR A 200 6.01 5.36 -20.39
N LEU A 201 6.92 5.93 -19.60
CA LEU A 201 6.93 5.75 -18.14
C LEU A 201 5.66 6.27 -17.46
N LEU A 202 5.14 7.43 -17.89
CA LEU A 202 3.84 7.94 -17.42
C LEU A 202 2.67 7.06 -17.86
N GLY A 203 2.68 6.59 -19.12
CA GLY A 203 1.67 5.65 -19.62
C GLY A 203 1.65 4.32 -18.84
N LEU A 204 2.81 3.82 -18.44
CA LEU A 204 2.93 2.63 -17.60
C LEU A 204 2.27 2.82 -16.22
N GLN A 205 2.11 4.04 -15.72
CA GLN A 205 1.41 4.26 -14.45
C GLN A 205 -0.07 3.91 -14.48
N LEU A 206 -0.70 3.87 -15.64
CA LEU A 206 -2.05 3.33 -15.75
C LEU A 206 -2.09 1.85 -15.36
N LEU A 207 -1.10 1.06 -15.80
CA LEU A 207 -0.99 -0.36 -15.44
C LEU A 207 -0.68 -0.54 -13.95
N ASN A 208 0.21 0.30 -13.41
CA ASN A 208 0.51 0.28 -11.97
C ASN A 208 -0.71 0.67 -11.12
N ALA A 209 -1.48 1.67 -11.55
CA ALA A 209 -2.70 2.09 -10.88
C ALA A 209 -3.77 0.98 -10.89
N ILE A 210 -3.87 0.20 -11.97
CA ILE A 210 -4.73 -0.99 -12.04
C ILE A 210 -4.24 -2.06 -11.06
N TYR A 211 -2.94 -2.31 -11.04
CA TYR A 211 -2.31 -3.29 -10.15
C TYR A 211 -2.58 -2.99 -8.68
N ILE A 212 -2.23 -1.79 -8.21
CA ILE A 212 -2.36 -1.40 -6.81
C ILE A 212 -3.81 -1.09 -6.43
N GLY A 213 -4.58 -0.46 -7.31
CA GLY A 213 -5.98 -0.14 -7.04
C GLY A 213 -6.81 -1.41 -6.79
N ILE A 214 -6.59 -2.46 -7.58
CA ILE A 214 -7.24 -3.76 -7.37
C ILE A 214 -6.71 -4.46 -6.11
N LEU A 215 -5.39 -4.48 -5.89
CA LEU A 215 -4.79 -5.08 -4.68
C LEU A 215 -5.30 -4.42 -3.38
N GLY A 216 -5.40 -3.09 -3.39
CA GLY A 216 -5.90 -2.25 -2.30
C GLY A 216 -7.39 -2.45 -2.02
N GLY A 217 -8.20 -2.46 -3.08
CA GLY A 217 -9.65 -2.58 -2.99
C GLY A 217 -10.13 -4.00 -2.73
N ILE A 218 -9.75 -4.93 -3.62
CA ILE A 218 -10.24 -6.31 -3.63
C ILE A 218 -9.52 -7.17 -2.61
N GLY A 219 -8.21 -6.98 -2.39
CA GLY A 219 -7.42 -7.83 -1.50
C GLY A 219 -8.02 -7.91 -0.10
N MET A 220 -8.35 -6.76 0.52
CA MET A 220 -9.00 -6.71 1.83
C MET A 220 -10.39 -7.36 1.81
N LEU A 221 -11.20 -7.08 0.78
CA LEU A 221 -12.52 -7.68 0.60
C LEU A 221 -12.46 -9.20 0.46
N TYR A 222 -11.38 -9.73 -0.12
CA TYR A 222 -11.18 -11.16 -0.30
C TYR A 222 -10.85 -11.83 1.04
N PHE A 223 -9.99 -11.21 1.86
CA PHE A 223 -9.74 -11.68 3.22
C PHE A 223 -10.99 -11.69 4.10
N GLN A 224 -11.83 -10.66 3.99
CA GLN A 224 -13.05 -10.56 4.79
C GLN A 224 -14.07 -11.64 4.42
N ASP A 225 -14.22 -11.98 3.14
CA ASP A 225 -15.12 -13.04 2.69
C ASP A 225 -14.62 -14.45 3.03
N LEU A 226 -13.31 -14.68 3.02
CA LEU A 226 -12.71 -15.94 3.44
C LEU A 226 -12.83 -16.18 4.97
N MET A 227 -13.08 -15.13 5.75
CA MET A 227 -13.17 -15.16 7.22
C MET A 227 -14.47 -14.51 7.73
N PRO A 228 -15.66 -15.04 7.36
CA PRO A 228 -16.93 -14.45 7.76
C PRO A 228 -17.10 -14.50 9.28
N GLY A 229 -17.52 -13.38 9.88
CA GLY A 229 -17.62 -13.23 11.34
C GLY A 229 -16.33 -12.79 12.03
N GLN A 230 -15.20 -12.72 11.33
CA GLN A 230 -13.90 -12.30 11.89
C GLN A 230 -13.26 -11.13 11.10
N ALA A 231 -14.05 -10.13 10.72
CA ALA A 231 -13.61 -9.01 9.88
C ALA A 231 -12.40 -8.23 10.45
N GLY A 232 -12.26 -8.16 11.79
CA GLY A 232 -11.09 -7.57 12.44
C GLY A 232 -9.81 -8.35 12.16
N SER A 233 -9.85 -9.68 12.34
CA SER A 233 -8.71 -10.58 12.07
C SER A 233 -8.32 -10.56 10.58
N ALA A 234 -9.30 -10.59 9.68
CA ALA A 234 -9.09 -10.48 8.23
C ALA A 234 -8.36 -9.17 7.84
N THR A 235 -8.77 -8.05 8.44
CA THR A 235 -8.14 -6.74 8.19
C THR A 235 -6.72 -6.71 8.72
N THR A 236 -6.49 -7.21 9.94
CA THR A 236 -5.15 -7.32 10.53
C THR A 236 -4.24 -8.18 9.66
N LEU A 237 -4.72 -9.34 9.21
CA LEU A 237 -3.96 -10.24 8.36
C LEU A 237 -3.59 -9.58 7.03
N TYR A 238 -4.53 -8.87 6.40
CA TYR A 238 -4.26 -8.07 5.21
C TYR A 238 -3.20 -6.99 5.48
N THR A 239 -3.33 -6.20 6.55
CA THR A 239 -2.32 -5.18 6.87
C THR A 239 -0.94 -5.76 7.20
N ASN A 240 -0.89 -6.98 7.72
CA ASN A 240 0.37 -7.70 7.92
C ASN A 240 1.02 -8.08 6.58
N THR A 241 0.26 -8.42 5.54
CA THR A 241 0.83 -8.68 4.20
C THR A 241 1.58 -7.46 3.66
N ILE A 242 1.05 -6.25 3.90
CA ILE A 242 1.71 -4.99 3.53
C ILE A 242 3.05 -4.87 4.26
N ARG A 243 3.05 -5.01 5.59
CA ARG A 243 4.26 -4.89 6.42
C ARG A 243 5.33 -5.91 6.04
N VAL A 244 4.93 -7.18 5.86
CA VAL A 244 5.86 -8.24 5.45
C VAL A 244 6.40 -7.98 4.04
N GLY A 245 5.54 -7.48 3.13
CA GLY A 245 5.95 -7.04 1.79
C GLY A 245 7.05 -5.99 1.83
N TRP A 246 6.89 -4.94 2.66
CA TRP A 246 7.90 -3.90 2.86
C TRP A 246 9.22 -4.44 3.43
N ILE A 247 9.17 -5.41 4.36
CA ILE A 247 10.37 -6.04 4.92
C ILE A 247 11.13 -6.81 3.83
N ILE A 248 10.42 -7.68 3.09
CA ILE A 248 11.02 -8.47 2.01
C ILE A 248 11.60 -7.55 0.93
N ALA A 249 10.85 -6.52 0.54
CA ALA A 249 11.26 -5.55 -0.47
C ALA A 249 12.47 -4.72 -0.04
N GLY A 250 12.49 -4.24 1.22
CA GLY A 250 13.61 -3.49 1.76
C GLY A 250 14.89 -4.33 1.82
N SER A 251 14.78 -5.60 2.24
CA SER A 251 15.91 -6.54 2.23
C SER A 251 16.40 -6.83 0.81
N LEU A 252 15.49 -7.13 -0.14
CA LEU A 252 15.84 -7.36 -1.54
C LEU A 252 16.46 -6.12 -2.19
N ALA A 253 15.92 -4.92 -1.93
CA ALA A 253 16.46 -3.66 -2.42
C ALA A 253 17.88 -3.41 -1.89
N GLY A 254 18.12 -3.68 -0.61
CA GLY A 254 19.46 -3.54 -0.01
C GLY A 254 20.48 -4.49 -0.64
N ILE A 255 20.15 -5.77 -0.77
CA ILE A 255 21.02 -6.78 -1.39
C ILE A 255 21.26 -6.45 -2.87
N ALA A 256 20.22 -6.04 -3.60
CA ALA A 256 20.36 -5.65 -4.99
C ALA A 256 21.27 -4.41 -5.12
N ALA A 257 21.05 -3.37 -4.33
CA ALA A 257 21.88 -2.17 -4.34
C ALA A 257 23.36 -2.45 -4.04
N GLU A 258 23.66 -3.47 -3.24
CA GLU A 258 25.03 -3.84 -2.86
C GLU A 258 25.73 -4.76 -3.89
N ILE A 259 24.97 -5.65 -4.56
CA ILE A 259 25.56 -6.75 -5.35
C ILE A 259 25.31 -6.62 -6.86
N TRP A 260 24.15 -6.16 -7.29
CA TRP A 260 23.73 -6.17 -8.70
C TRP A 260 23.08 -4.84 -9.10
N ASN A 261 23.64 -4.16 -10.12
CA ASN A 261 23.09 -2.96 -10.77
C ASN A 261 21.54 -2.94 -10.77
N TYR A 262 20.94 -1.76 -10.58
CA TYR A 262 19.50 -1.54 -10.35
C TYR A 262 18.56 -2.32 -11.29
N HIS A 263 18.98 -2.66 -12.50
CA HIS A 263 18.33 -3.63 -13.40
C HIS A 263 17.95 -4.99 -12.78
N ALA A 264 18.72 -5.54 -11.84
CA ALA A 264 18.43 -6.85 -11.25
C ALA A 264 17.21 -6.83 -10.32
N VAL A 265 16.88 -5.68 -9.74
CA VAL A 265 15.69 -5.47 -8.90
C VAL A 265 14.42 -5.80 -9.68
N PHE A 266 14.34 -5.37 -10.94
CA PHE A 266 13.19 -5.61 -11.79
C PHE A 266 13.03 -7.09 -12.16
N TRP A 267 14.14 -7.83 -12.26
CA TRP A 267 14.10 -9.30 -12.40
C TRP A 267 13.55 -9.99 -11.15
N PHE A 268 13.94 -9.55 -9.96
CA PHE A 268 13.35 -10.06 -8.70
C PHE A 268 11.84 -9.75 -8.63
N ALA A 269 11.42 -8.55 -9.01
CA ALA A 269 10.00 -8.20 -9.09
C ALA A 269 9.23 -9.11 -10.07
N LEU A 270 9.83 -9.41 -11.22
CA LEU A 270 9.22 -10.26 -12.24
C LEU A 270 9.07 -11.71 -11.75
N VAL A 271 10.09 -12.26 -11.08
CA VAL A 271 10.02 -13.58 -10.44
C VAL A 271 8.93 -13.64 -9.37
N MET A 272 8.82 -12.60 -8.53
CA MET A 272 7.77 -12.51 -7.51
C MET A 272 6.37 -12.45 -8.14
N ILE A 273 6.18 -11.75 -9.25
CA ILE A 273 4.89 -11.70 -9.96
C ILE A 273 4.55 -13.03 -10.62
N VAL A 274 5.52 -13.72 -11.22
CA VAL A 274 5.30 -15.05 -11.78
C VAL A 274 4.94 -16.05 -10.68
N ALA A 275 5.61 -15.99 -9.53
CA ALA A 275 5.25 -16.79 -8.35
C ALA A 275 3.83 -16.45 -7.86
N THR A 276 3.46 -15.17 -7.88
CA THR A 276 2.10 -14.72 -7.54
C THR A 276 1.05 -15.32 -8.49
N MET A 277 1.30 -15.31 -9.81
CA MET A 277 0.40 -15.94 -10.80
C MET A 277 0.23 -17.43 -10.52
N PHE A 278 1.31 -18.14 -10.19
CA PHE A 278 1.25 -19.56 -9.88
C PHE A 278 0.43 -19.84 -8.60
N CYS A 279 0.60 -19.03 -7.56
CA CYS A 279 -0.20 -19.14 -6.33
C CYS A 279 -1.68 -18.81 -6.58
N LEU A 280 -1.97 -17.80 -7.41
CA LEU A 280 -3.34 -17.40 -7.73
C LEU A 280 -4.07 -18.47 -8.57
N ALA A 281 -3.35 -19.18 -9.44
CA ALA A 281 -3.89 -20.33 -10.18
C ALA A 281 -4.29 -21.50 -9.28
N ARG A 282 -3.71 -21.59 -8.07
CA ARG A 282 -3.96 -22.65 -7.08
C ARG A 282 -5.07 -22.33 -6.08
N ILE A 283 -5.55 -21.09 -6.02
CA ILE A 283 -6.72 -20.72 -5.20
C ILE A 283 -8.00 -21.26 -5.86
N LYS A 284 -8.86 -21.90 -5.06
CA LYS A 284 -10.19 -22.33 -5.50
C LYS A 284 -11.14 -21.13 -5.55
N ASP A 285 -12.01 -21.10 -6.55
CA ASP A 285 -13.13 -20.17 -6.59
C ASP A 285 -14.03 -20.43 -5.36
N VAL A 286 -14.23 -19.40 -4.53
CA VAL A 286 -15.20 -19.39 -3.43
C VAL A 286 -16.34 -18.48 -3.84
#